data_AF-A0AAE0DDT4-F1
#
_entry.id   AF-A0AAE0DDT4-F1
#
_cell.length_a   1.000
_cell.length_b   1.000
_cell.length_c   1.000
_cell.angle_alpha   90.00
_cell.angle_beta   90.00
_cell.angle_gamma   90.00
#
_symmetry.space_group_name_H-M   'P 1'
#
loop_
_entity.id
_entity.type
_entity.pdbx_description
1 polymer ?
#
loop_
_entity_poly.entity_id
_entity_poly.type
_entity_poly.pdbx_seq_one_letter_code
_entity_poly.pdbx_strand_id
1 'polypeptide(L)'
;MHFVLLWLLSYCLLSHCAAVESPSLLRKRSRKQDIAIVAGESGRNSQYFCDSNQVAAIQRSIMWMNLYAKSAYDFLYEDASETTSAFIGWFGATNVDKVTYIRTEVYDPIEALGSSAKWFVAELEDLEETLVIGCGTVRNTDDCRARGTHLVANKLKNTITVCPSYFFNNGAVASEEAEEQSASTWTLQRKLLPAAGFALLHEVTHIPGVVGDFEYWTDQLASADHAYPPSECINLPDLRKLNNAQNYALFALDVRTNPAFTSKQVDMNAKDQDPKQFALRWLRNGVNGRTESP
;
A
#
# COMPACT_ATOMS: atom_id res chain seq x y z
N MET A 1 -3.18 -74.08 -45.07
CA MET A 1 -2.00 -74.76 -44.51
C MET A 1 -0.94 -73.71 -44.20
N HIS A 2 -0.38 -73.81 -43.00
CA HIS A 2 0.88 -73.21 -42.50
C HIS A 2 0.85 -71.77 -41.96
N PHE A 3 0.74 -71.74 -40.63
CA PHE A 3 1.42 -70.85 -39.69
C PHE A 3 2.92 -70.71 -39.99
N VAL A 4 3.48 -69.51 -39.83
CA VAL A 4 4.75 -69.28 -39.09
C VAL A 4 4.70 -67.91 -38.40
N LEU A 5 4.89 -67.93 -37.07
CA LEU A 5 5.16 -66.81 -36.17
C LEU A 5 6.49 -66.11 -36.51
N LEU A 6 6.58 -64.80 -36.27
CA LEU A 6 7.73 -64.24 -35.53
C LEU A 6 7.39 -62.88 -34.90
N TRP A 7 7.64 -62.83 -33.59
CA TRP A 7 7.61 -61.69 -32.69
C TRP A 7 8.70 -60.66 -33.03
N LEU A 8 8.49 -59.38 -32.70
CA LEU A 8 9.28 -58.62 -31.70
C LEU A 8 8.88 -57.12 -31.65
N LEU A 9 8.41 -56.74 -30.46
CA LEU A 9 8.67 -55.50 -29.71
C LEU A 9 8.32 -54.11 -30.27
N SER A 10 7.27 -53.55 -29.63
CA SER A 10 7.35 -52.38 -28.74
C SER A 10 7.90 -51.06 -29.30
N TYR A 11 7.01 -50.08 -29.52
CA TYR A 11 7.20 -48.72 -29.00
C TYR A 11 5.84 -48.08 -28.72
N CYS A 12 5.59 -47.84 -27.44
CA CYS A 12 4.51 -46.99 -26.95
C CYS A 12 4.69 -45.56 -27.46
N LEU A 13 3.69 -45.01 -28.13
CA LEU A 13 3.41 -43.57 -28.10
C LEU A 13 1.89 -43.36 -28.03
N LEU A 14 1.36 -43.53 -26.82
CA LEU A 14 0.23 -42.76 -26.36
C LEU A 14 0.70 -41.31 -26.23
N SER A 15 0.47 -40.49 -27.24
CA SER A 15 0.62 -39.04 -27.13
C SER A 15 -0.59 -38.47 -26.38
N HIS A 16 -0.61 -38.67 -25.06
CA HIS A 16 -1.19 -37.68 -24.16
C HIS A 16 -0.16 -36.55 -24.04
N CYS A 17 -0.50 -35.37 -24.54
CA CYS A 17 -0.26 -34.12 -23.83
C CYS A 17 -1.34 -33.15 -24.30
N ALA A 18 -2.36 -33.00 -23.45
CA ALA A 18 -3.13 -31.78 -23.40
C ALA A 18 -2.13 -30.61 -23.37
N ALA A 19 -2.35 -29.60 -24.20
CA ALA A 19 -1.67 -28.33 -24.09
C ALA A 19 -2.13 -27.67 -22.77
N VAL A 20 -1.50 -28.09 -21.68
CA VAL A 20 -1.43 -27.33 -20.44
C VAL A 20 -0.11 -26.61 -20.50
N GLU A 21 -0.15 -25.32 -20.81
CA GLU A 21 0.84 -24.35 -20.35
C GLU A 21 0.35 -22.93 -20.68
N SER A 22 -0.40 -22.37 -19.73
CA SER A 22 -0.20 -20.96 -19.35
C SER A 22 -0.79 -20.70 -17.96
N PRO A 23 -0.02 -21.00 -16.91
CA PRO A 23 -0.06 -20.23 -15.68
C PRO A 23 1.32 -19.61 -15.44
N SER A 24 1.81 -18.77 -16.38
CA SER A 24 3.12 -18.12 -16.23
C SER A 24 3.04 -16.65 -15.77
N LEU A 25 1.88 -16.16 -15.35
CA LEU A 25 1.77 -14.75 -14.92
C LEU A 25 1.99 -14.50 -13.43
N LEU A 26 2.02 -15.54 -12.58
CA LEU A 26 2.22 -15.36 -11.14
C LEU A 26 3.02 -16.52 -10.53
N ARG A 27 4.30 -16.62 -10.89
CA ARG A 27 5.25 -17.20 -9.92
C ARG A 27 5.18 -16.29 -8.70
N LYS A 28 4.76 -16.83 -7.54
CA LYS A 28 4.74 -16.12 -6.25
C LYS A 28 6.05 -15.36 -6.13
N ARG A 29 6.03 -14.04 -6.36
CA ARG A 29 7.23 -13.22 -6.32
C ARG A 29 7.69 -13.25 -4.87
N SER A 30 9.00 -13.38 -4.66
CA SER A 30 9.60 -13.25 -3.34
C SER A 30 9.11 -11.98 -2.66
N ARG A 31 8.74 -12.10 -1.38
CA ARG A 31 8.29 -10.96 -0.58
C ARG A 31 9.44 -9.95 -0.50
N LYS A 32 9.17 -8.68 -0.81
CA LYS A 32 10.15 -7.60 -0.60
C LYS A 32 10.39 -7.45 0.90
N GLN A 33 11.65 -7.40 1.29
CA GLN A 33 12.10 -7.26 2.68
C GLN A 33 12.91 -5.98 2.87
N ASP A 34 13.37 -5.38 1.76
CA ASP A 34 14.29 -4.27 1.76
C ASP A 34 13.83 -3.13 0.86
N ILE A 35 14.34 -1.93 1.11
CA ILE A 35 14.22 -0.78 0.23
C ILE A 35 15.60 -0.37 -0.29
N ALA A 36 15.69 -0.08 -1.57
CA ALA A 36 16.86 0.55 -2.17
C ALA A 36 16.47 1.80 -2.98
N ILE A 37 17.43 2.71 -3.15
CA ILE A 37 17.24 3.93 -3.94
C ILE A 37 18.20 3.92 -5.13
N VAL A 38 17.74 4.33 -6.31
CA VAL A 38 18.60 4.54 -7.48
C VAL A 38 19.46 5.80 -7.24
N ALA A 39 20.66 5.63 -6.69
CA ALA A 39 21.49 6.74 -6.23
C ALA A 39 22.97 6.34 -6.11
N GLY A 40 23.78 7.24 -5.55
CA GLY A 40 25.21 7.02 -5.34
C GLY A 40 25.99 6.82 -6.63
N GLU A 41 27.18 6.23 -6.52
CA GLU A 41 28.00 5.96 -7.71
C GLU A 41 27.35 4.91 -8.61
N SER A 42 26.72 3.89 -8.02
CA SER A 42 26.05 2.82 -8.76
C SER A 42 24.96 3.35 -9.70
N GLY A 43 24.13 4.28 -9.22
CA GLY A 43 22.99 4.81 -9.96
C GLY A 43 23.29 6.02 -10.85
N ARG A 44 24.53 6.54 -10.85
CA ARG A 44 24.88 7.84 -11.47
C ARG A 44 24.48 7.96 -12.94
N ASN A 45 24.46 6.84 -13.67
CA ASN A 45 24.13 6.80 -15.09
C ASN A 45 22.66 6.48 -15.38
N SER A 46 21.84 6.21 -14.35
CA SER A 46 20.43 5.91 -14.52
C SER A 46 19.64 7.15 -14.87
N GLN A 47 18.65 6.97 -15.74
CA GLN A 47 17.61 7.98 -15.97
C GLN A 47 16.73 8.23 -14.73
N TYR A 48 16.75 7.32 -13.75
CA TYR A 48 15.99 7.42 -12.49
C TYR A 48 16.87 7.83 -11.29
N PHE A 49 18.07 8.35 -11.54
CA PHE A 49 18.99 8.77 -10.49
C PHE A 49 18.40 9.82 -9.55
N CYS A 50 18.51 9.56 -8.25
CA CYS A 50 18.21 10.49 -7.17
C CYS A 50 19.51 11.13 -6.65
N ASP A 51 19.56 12.46 -6.63
CA ASP A 51 20.66 13.20 -5.98
C ASP A 51 20.60 13.12 -4.45
N SER A 52 21.63 13.65 -3.77
CA SER A 52 21.74 13.59 -2.31
C SER A 52 20.56 14.24 -1.56
N ASN A 53 19.98 15.31 -2.09
CA ASN A 53 18.85 15.99 -1.47
C ASN A 53 17.57 15.18 -1.66
N GLN A 54 17.38 14.62 -2.85
CA GLN A 54 16.27 13.72 -3.15
C GLN A 54 16.32 12.45 -2.30
N VAL A 55 17.51 11.84 -2.16
CA VAL A 55 17.74 10.69 -1.28
C VAL A 55 17.36 11.02 0.16
N ALA A 56 17.80 12.17 0.68
CA ALA A 56 17.48 12.58 2.05
C ALA A 56 15.96 12.75 2.27
N ALA A 57 15.24 13.30 1.28
CA ALA A 57 13.78 13.42 1.31
C ALA A 57 13.08 12.04 1.27
N ILE A 58 13.55 11.14 0.41
CA ILE A 58 13.02 9.77 0.32
C ILE A 58 13.25 9.01 1.63
N GLN A 59 14.45 9.09 2.21
CA GLN A 59 14.78 8.44 3.49
C GLN A 59 13.84 8.89 4.62
N ARG A 60 13.56 10.20 4.72
CA ARG A 60 12.56 10.73 5.68
C ARG A 60 11.17 10.14 5.46
N SER A 61 10.80 9.93 4.20
CA SER A 61 9.47 9.44 3.85
C SER A 61 9.33 7.94 4.11
N ILE A 62 10.40 7.16 3.93
CA ILE A 62 10.46 5.75 4.35
C ILE A 62 10.30 5.65 5.87
N MET A 63 10.99 6.50 6.63
CA MET A 63 10.84 6.54 8.09
C MET A 63 9.39 6.83 8.51
N TRP A 64 8.75 7.85 7.94
CA TRP A 64 7.36 8.20 8.27
C TRP A 64 6.35 7.14 7.80
N MET A 65 6.54 6.57 6.61
CA MET A 65 5.74 5.43 6.15
C MET A 65 5.81 4.27 7.15
N ASN A 66 7.01 3.91 7.60
CA ASN A 66 7.20 2.85 8.60
C ASN A 66 6.49 3.18 9.92
N LEU A 67 6.57 4.44 10.39
CA LEU A 67 5.84 4.88 11.58
C LEU A 67 4.32 4.76 11.43
N TYR A 68 3.75 5.11 10.28
CA TYR A 68 2.33 4.94 9.99
C TYR A 68 1.93 3.46 9.93
N ALA A 69 2.67 2.66 9.17
CA ALA A 69 2.43 1.22 9.05
C ALA A 69 2.49 0.53 10.42
N LYS A 70 3.49 0.87 11.25
CA LYS A 70 3.62 0.38 12.61
C LYS A 70 2.43 0.75 13.49
N SER A 71 2.00 2.02 13.47
CA SER A 71 0.83 2.45 14.25
C SER A 71 -0.45 1.70 13.84
N ALA A 72 -0.64 1.43 12.55
CA ALA A 72 -1.76 0.63 12.07
C ALA A 72 -1.65 -0.85 12.46
N TYR A 73 -0.46 -1.44 12.32
CA TYR A 73 -0.19 -2.81 12.73
C TYR A 73 -0.46 -3.02 14.23
N ASP A 74 0.10 -2.14 15.07
CA ASP A 74 -0.04 -2.21 16.53
C ASP A 74 -1.52 -2.05 16.93
N PHE A 75 -2.26 -1.13 16.30
CA PHE A 75 -3.70 -0.95 16.55
C PHE A 75 -4.52 -2.21 16.19
N LEU A 76 -4.24 -2.83 15.04
CA LEU A 76 -4.94 -4.05 14.60
C LEU A 76 -4.52 -5.30 15.39
N TYR A 77 -3.45 -5.22 16.18
CA TYR A 77 -3.03 -6.27 17.10
C TYR A 77 -3.93 -6.31 18.35
N GLU A 78 -4.56 -5.19 18.72
CA GLU A 78 -5.39 -5.10 19.92
C GLU A 78 -6.67 -5.94 19.80
N ASP A 79 -7.12 -6.45 20.94
CA ASP A 79 -8.37 -7.22 21.06
C ASP A 79 -9.58 -6.39 20.61
N ALA A 80 -10.46 -7.01 19.83
CA ALA A 80 -11.67 -6.37 19.30
C ALA A 80 -11.39 -5.10 18.46
N SER A 81 -10.21 -5.01 17.82
CA SER A 81 -9.86 -3.90 16.93
C SER A 81 -10.77 -3.85 15.68
N GLU A 82 -11.33 -4.99 15.26
CA GLU A 82 -12.25 -5.12 14.14
C GLU A 82 -13.60 -4.43 14.34
N THR A 83 -14.03 -4.25 15.59
CA THR A 83 -15.29 -3.58 15.93
C THR A 83 -15.08 -2.13 16.36
N THR A 84 -13.90 -1.56 16.13
CA THR A 84 -13.61 -0.15 16.46
C THR A 84 -14.12 0.82 15.40
N SER A 85 -14.32 2.09 15.79
CA SER A 85 -14.79 3.14 14.90
C SER A 85 -13.84 3.36 13.70
N ALA A 86 -12.53 3.23 13.90
CA ALA A 86 -11.56 3.34 12.81
C ALA A 86 -11.67 2.17 11.82
N PHE A 87 -11.76 0.93 12.32
CA PHE A 87 -11.88 -0.23 11.44
C PHE A 87 -13.17 -0.17 10.62
N ILE A 88 -14.32 0.03 11.29
CA ILE A 88 -15.62 0.12 10.62
C ILE A 88 -15.69 1.34 9.68
N GLY A 89 -15.07 2.46 10.06
CA GLY A 89 -14.99 3.66 9.24
C GLY A 89 -14.19 3.43 7.95
N TRP A 90 -12.95 2.96 8.08
CA TRP A 90 -11.99 2.91 6.97
C TRP A 90 -12.01 1.60 6.18
N PHE A 91 -12.44 0.48 6.77
CA PHE A 91 -12.50 -0.82 6.10
C PHE A 91 -13.91 -1.37 5.97
N GLY A 92 -14.86 -0.91 6.78
CA GLY A 92 -16.27 -1.29 6.66
C GLY A 92 -16.69 -2.45 7.56
N ALA A 93 -17.98 -2.51 7.86
CA ALA A 93 -18.58 -3.45 8.80
C ALA A 93 -18.63 -4.89 8.27
N THR A 94 -18.67 -5.09 6.96
CA THR A 94 -18.69 -6.44 6.37
C THR A 94 -17.31 -7.08 6.29
N ASN A 95 -16.25 -6.38 6.70
CA ASN A 95 -14.86 -6.84 6.59
C ASN A 95 -14.22 -7.13 7.94
N VAL A 96 -14.99 -7.20 9.04
CA VAL A 96 -14.46 -7.42 10.40
C VAL A 96 -13.69 -8.73 10.53
N ASP A 97 -14.05 -9.75 9.75
CA ASP A 97 -13.35 -11.03 9.65
C ASP A 97 -11.95 -10.91 9.01
N LYS A 98 -11.63 -9.77 8.39
CA LYS A 98 -10.39 -9.54 7.63
C LYS A 98 -9.32 -8.80 8.42
N VAL A 99 -9.60 -8.41 9.66
CA VAL A 99 -8.68 -7.65 10.53
C VAL A 99 -7.29 -8.28 10.61
N THR A 100 -7.24 -9.61 10.78
CA THR A 100 -5.97 -10.34 10.89
C THR A 100 -5.21 -10.30 9.56
N TYR A 101 -5.88 -10.54 8.44
CA TYR A 101 -5.27 -10.51 7.11
C TYR A 101 -4.76 -9.10 6.74
N ILE A 102 -5.56 -8.06 6.99
CA ILE A 102 -5.15 -6.65 6.79
C ILE A 102 -3.85 -6.37 7.57
N ARG A 103 -3.79 -6.83 8.82
CA ARG A 103 -2.60 -6.66 9.66
C ARG A 103 -1.40 -7.43 9.10
N THR A 104 -1.52 -8.73 8.85
CA THR A 104 -0.38 -9.63 8.56
C THR A 104 0.05 -9.66 7.09
N GLU A 105 -0.82 -9.22 6.17
CA GLU A 105 -0.56 -9.29 4.73
C GLU A 105 -0.48 -7.90 4.08
N VAL A 106 -0.83 -6.83 4.81
CA VAL A 106 -0.64 -5.46 4.35
C VAL A 106 0.30 -4.68 5.26
N TYR A 107 -0.05 -4.44 6.53
CA TYR A 107 0.78 -3.57 7.37
C TYR A 107 2.08 -4.21 7.84
N ASP A 108 2.06 -5.49 8.22
CA ASP A 108 3.24 -6.26 8.61
C ASP A 108 4.34 -6.26 7.54
N PRO A 109 4.09 -6.64 6.26
CA PRO A 109 5.13 -6.59 5.24
C PRO A 109 5.62 -5.17 4.93
N ILE A 110 4.76 -4.14 5.05
CA ILE A 110 5.19 -2.74 4.86
C ILE A 110 6.10 -2.28 6.00
N GLU A 111 5.77 -2.64 7.24
CA GLU A 111 6.59 -2.35 8.42
C GLU A 111 7.94 -3.10 8.35
N ALA A 112 7.92 -4.36 7.90
CA ALA A 112 9.09 -5.21 7.76
C ALA A 112 10.12 -4.70 6.72
N LEU A 113 9.73 -3.84 5.77
CA LEU A 113 10.67 -3.16 4.86
C LEU A 113 11.70 -2.28 5.60
N GLY A 114 11.38 -1.88 6.84
CA GLY A 114 12.21 -1.03 7.67
C GLY A 114 11.99 0.47 7.47
N SER A 115 12.70 1.27 8.28
CA SER A 115 12.56 2.72 8.35
C SER A 115 13.61 3.50 7.54
N SER A 116 14.44 2.81 6.76
CA SER A 116 15.45 3.41 5.89
C SER A 116 15.77 2.53 4.69
N ALA A 117 16.24 3.13 3.59
CA ALA A 117 16.77 2.34 2.48
C ALA A 117 18.13 1.76 2.85
N LYS A 118 18.32 0.47 2.58
CA LYS A 118 19.53 -0.27 2.98
C LYS A 118 20.73 -0.01 2.06
N TRP A 119 20.50 0.24 0.77
CA TRP A 119 21.58 0.49 -0.19
C TRP A 119 21.13 1.30 -1.40
N PHE A 120 22.11 1.66 -2.22
CA PHE A 120 21.89 2.28 -3.53
C PHE A 120 22.07 1.26 -4.65
N VAL A 121 21.23 1.37 -5.68
CA VAL A 121 21.23 0.46 -6.85
C VAL A 121 21.46 1.22 -8.14
N ALA A 122 21.81 0.47 -9.19
CA ALA A 122 22.14 1.02 -10.49
C ALA A 122 20.91 1.51 -11.27
N GLU A 123 19.79 0.78 -11.24
CA GLU A 123 18.62 1.08 -12.07
C GLU A 123 17.31 0.85 -11.32
N LEU A 124 16.23 1.42 -11.86
CA LEU A 124 14.86 1.21 -11.37
C LEU A 124 14.28 -0.09 -11.96
N GLU A 125 14.47 -1.20 -11.27
CA GLU A 125 14.03 -2.53 -11.71
C GLU A 125 13.51 -3.42 -10.58
N ASP A 126 12.85 -4.53 -10.95
CA ASP A 126 12.32 -5.51 -10.00
C ASP A 126 13.46 -6.37 -9.45
N LEU A 127 13.86 -6.15 -8.20
CA LEU A 127 14.89 -6.95 -7.51
C LEU A 127 14.23 -7.90 -6.53
N GLU A 128 14.63 -9.17 -6.50
CA GLU A 128 13.96 -10.28 -5.79
C GLU A 128 13.36 -9.87 -4.42
N GLU A 129 14.20 -9.46 -3.47
CA GLU A 129 13.78 -9.11 -2.10
C GLU A 129 13.74 -7.60 -1.83
N THR A 130 13.86 -6.76 -2.87
CA THR A 130 14.08 -5.31 -2.68
C THR A 130 13.09 -4.49 -3.49
N LEU A 131 12.36 -3.61 -2.79
CA LEU A 131 11.60 -2.53 -3.40
C LEU A 131 12.57 -1.42 -3.82
N VAL A 132 12.59 -1.09 -5.12
CA VAL A 132 13.45 -0.03 -5.64
C VAL A 132 12.66 1.26 -5.85
N ILE A 133 13.19 2.35 -5.31
CA ILE A 133 12.67 3.71 -5.46
C ILE A 133 13.63 4.52 -6.34
N GLY A 134 13.10 5.16 -7.38
CA GLY A 134 13.86 6.02 -8.29
C GLY A 134 13.24 7.41 -8.41
N CYS A 135 14.01 8.37 -8.93
CA CYS A 135 13.56 9.74 -9.15
C CYS A 135 13.19 9.93 -10.63
N GLY A 136 11.91 10.14 -10.88
CA GLY A 136 11.38 10.35 -12.21
C GLY A 136 11.45 11.80 -12.67
N THR A 137 11.19 11.97 -13.95
CA THR A 137 11.04 13.27 -14.61
C THR A 137 9.77 13.23 -15.46
N VAL A 138 9.30 14.40 -15.89
CA VAL A 138 8.20 14.50 -16.86
C VAL A 138 8.52 13.87 -18.23
N ARG A 139 9.79 13.50 -18.49
CA ARG A 139 10.24 12.90 -19.75
C ARG A 139 10.25 11.38 -19.73
N ASN A 140 10.65 10.77 -18.61
CA ASN A 140 10.80 9.31 -18.49
C ASN A 140 9.68 8.63 -17.67
N THR A 141 8.80 9.42 -17.05
CA THR A 141 7.62 8.91 -16.35
C THR A 141 6.40 9.75 -16.74
N ASP A 142 5.54 9.19 -17.58
CA ASP A 142 4.38 9.89 -18.13
C ASP A 142 3.41 10.35 -17.03
N ASP A 143 3.21 9.53 -15.99
CA ASP A 143 2.33 9.85 -14.85
C ASP A 143 2.82 11.07 -14.04
N CYS A 144 4.14 11.35 -14.06
CA CYS A 144 4.70 12.54 -13.43
C CYS A 144 4.35 13.84 -14.17
N ARG A 145 3.71 13.78 -15.35
CA ARG A 145 3.21 14.97 -16.06
C ARG A 145 1.92 15.50 -15.45
N ALA A 146 1.15 14.65 -14.77
CA ALA A 146 -0.06 15.08 -14.10
C ALA A 146 0.28 16.00 -12.92
N ARG A 147 -0.44 17.11 -12.82
CA ARG A 147 -0.19 18.12 -11.78
C ARG A 147 -0.53 17.55 -10.42
N GLY A 148 0.43 17.62 -9.49
CA GLY A 148 0.24 17.14 -8.11
C GLY A 148 0.58 15.67 -7.90
N THR A 149 1.01 14.93 -8.94
CA THR A 149 1.50 13.56 -8.77
C THR A 149 2.86 13.58 -8.07
N HIS A 150 2.91 13.01 -6.87
CA HIS A 150 4.07 13.00 -5.99
C HIS A 150 4.89 11.73 -6.14
N LEU A 151 4.22 10.58 -6.15
CA LEU A 151 4.82 9.27 -6.35
C LEU A 151 3.95 8.47 -7.34
N VAL A 152 4.53 7.42 -7.90
CA VAL A 152 3.86 6.49 -8.82
C VAL A 152 4.39 5.09 -8.56
N ALA A 153 3.52 4.18 -8.12
CA ALA A 153 3.80 2.76 -8.05
C ALA A 153 3.65 2.08 -9.43
N ASN A 154 4.63 1.24 -9.79
CA ASN A 154 4.52 0.33 -10.92
C ASN A 154 4.28 -1.10 -10.40
N LYS A 155 3.00 -1.52 -10.38
CA LYS A 155 2.59 -2.85 -9.90
C LYS A 155 3.34 -3.99 -10.59
N LEU A 156 3.55 -3.89 -11.90
CA LEU A 156 4.15 -4.97 -12.70
C LEU A 156 5.66 -5.11 -12.47
N LYS A 157 6.33 -4.03 -12.07
CA LYS A 157 7.77 -3.99 -11.84
C LYS A 157 8.17 -3.96 -10.36
N ASN A 158 7.22 -3.87 -9.43
CA ASN A 158 7.50 -3.68 -8.00
C ASN A 158 8.46 -2.51 -7.71
N THR A 159 8.26 -1.39 -8.40
CA THR A 159 9.10 -0.20 -8.25
C THR A 159 8.24 1.03 -7.96
N ILE A 160 8.80 2.01 -7.27
CA ILE A 160 8.16 3.31 -7.07
C ILE A 160 9.02 4.40 -7.74
N THR A 161 8.35 5.31 -8.43
CA THR A 161 8.97 6.52 -8.96
C THR A 161 8.52 7.73 -8.17
N VAL A 162 9.47 8.54 -7.69
CA VAL A 162 9.19 9.83 -7.07
C VAL A 162 9.21 10.91 -8.14
N CYS A 163 8.11 11.64 -8.28
CA CYS A 163 7.95 12.66 -9.31
C CYS A 163 8.56 14.01 -8.90
N PRO A 164 8.91 14.89 -9.85
CA PRO A 164 9.50 16.19 -9.54
C PRO A 164 8.68 17.04 -8.57
N SER A 165 7.34 16.89 -8.58
CA SER A 165 6.46 17.68 -7.74
C SER A 165 6.68 17.47 -6.24
N TYR A 166 7.17 16.29 -5.88
CA TYR A 166 7.55 15.91 -4.53
C TYR A 166 8.72 16.72 -3.99
N PHE A 167 9.63 17.15 -4.87
CA PHE A 167 10.84 17.87 -4.48
C PHE A 167 10.69 19.39 -4.58
N PHE A 168 9.54 19.90 -5.04
CA PHE A 168 9.28 21.34 -5.08
C PHE A 168 9.39 21.99 -3.69
N ASN A 169 9.72 23.28 -3.67
CA ASN A 169 9.98 24.04 -2.44
C ASN A 169 10.97 23.33 -1.49
N ASN A 170 12.07 22.81 -2.05
CA ASN A 170 13.11 22.06 -1.34
C ASN A 170 12.58 20.81 -0.60
N GLY A 171 11.61 20.11 -1.19
CA GLY A 171 11.02 18.92 -0.61
C GLY A 171 10.20 19.21 0.64
N ALA A 172 9.50 20.36 0.67
CA ALA A 172 8.66 20.76 1.80
C ALA A 172 7.66 19.65 2.17
N VAL A 173 7.06 18.97 1.19
CA VAL A 173 6.11 17.87 1.45
C VAL A 173 6.75 16.63 2.09
N ALA A 174 8.08 16.51 2.04
CA ALA A 174 8.87 15.43 2.63
C ALA A 174 9.68 15.88 3.86
N SER A 175 9.37 17.05 4.41
CA SER A 175 9.98 17.54 5.65
C SER A 175 9.24 17.00 6.87
N GLU A 176 9.91 16.99 8.02
CA GLU A 176 9.29 16.58 9.28
C GLU A 176 8.15 17.54 9.66
N GLU A 177 8.34 18.83 9.42
CA GLU A 177 7.32 19.85 9.68
C GLU A 177 6.05 19.64 8.86
N ALA A 178 6.15 19.15 7.62
CA ALA A 178 4.96 18.85 6.81
C ALA A 178 4.19 17.63 7.32
N GLU A 179 4.88 16.60 7.81
CA GLU A 179 4.26 15.42 8.42
C GLU A 179 3.54 15.81 9.71
N GLU A 180 4.20 16.56 10.58
CA GLU A 180 3.60 17.10 11.81
C GLU A 180 2.44 18.04 11.52
N GLN A 181 2.58 18.92 10.52
CA GLN A 181 1.52 19.82 10.12
C GLN A 181 0.33 19.04 9.54
N SER A 182 0.57 17.99 8.77
CA SER A 182 -0.49 17.13 8.23
C SER A 182 -1.24 16.41 9.34
N ALA A 183 -0.51 15.82 10.29
CA ALA A 183 -1.09 15.19 11.48
C ALA A 183 -1.91 16.17 12.32
N SER A 184 -1.35 17.34 12.63
CA SER A 184 -2.04 18.38 13.40
C SER A 184 -3.28 18.90 12.68
N THR A 185 -3.19 19.17 11.38
CA THR A 185 -4.31 19.65 10.57
C THR A 185 -5.40 18.58 10.44
N TRP A 186 -5.02 17.32 10.33
CA TRP A 186 -5.95 16.20 10.34
C TRP A 186 -6.73 16.12 11.65
N THR A 187 -6.06 16.19 12.80
CA THR A 187 -6.72 16.18 14.11
C THR A 187 -7.61 17.40 14.34
N LEU A 188 -7.17 18.58 13.93
CA LEU A 188 -7.87 19.84 14.21
C LEU A 188 -8.98 20.18 13.21
N GLN A 189 -8.87 19.70 11.97
CA GLN A 189 -9.68 20.18 10.83
C GLN A 189 -10.16 19.06 9.90
N ARG A 190 -9.78 17.78 10.10
CA ARG A 190 -10.02 16.67 9.13
C ARG A 190 -9.63 16.99 7.70
N LYS A 191 -8.66 17.88 7.55
CA LYS A 191 -8.14 18.25 6.24
C LYS A 191 -6.82 17.52 6.04
N LEU A 192 -6.82 16.60 5.09
CA LEU A 192 -5.60 15.95 4.63
C LEU A 192 -4.71 16.98 3.94
N LEU A 193 -3.48 17.12 4.44
CA LEU A 193 -2.44 17.88 3.76
C LEU A 193 -1.44 16.90 3.13
N PRO A 194 -0.80 17.28 2.01
CA PRO A 194 0.24 16.46 1.41
C PRO A 194 1.37 16.20 2.42
N ALA A 195 1.66 14.92 2.66
CA ALA A 195 2.74 14.45 3.50
C ALA A 195 3.35 13.21 2.85
N ALA A 196 4.67 13.15 2.78
CA ALA A 196 5.37 12.22 1.91
C ALA A 196 5.36 10.77 2.39
N GLY A 197 5.48 10.52 3.70
CA GLY A 197 5.35 9.21 4.31
C GLY A 197 3.92 8.67 4.20
N PHE A 198 2.91 9.53 4.32
CA PHE A 198 1.52 9.18 4.01
C PHE A 198 1.37 8.75 2.54
N ALA A 199 1.91 9.54 1.61
CA ALA A 199 1.83 9.23 0.18
C ALA A 199 2.61 7.96 -0.17
N LEU A 200 3.78 7.75 0.43
CA LEU A 200 4.56 6.54 0.22
C LEU A 200 3.83 5.30 0.76
N LEU A 201 3.18 5.39 1.92
CA LEU A 201 2.35 4.30 2.45
C LEU A 201 1.25 3.92 1.46
N HIS A 202 0.55 4.92 0.89
CA HIS A 202 -0.42 4.70 -0.18
C HIS A 202 0.20 3.91 -1.34
N GLU A 203 1.31 4.39 -1.92
CA GLU A 203 1.94 3.74 -3.08
C GLU A 203 2.43 2.31 -2.79
N VAL A 204 2.95 2.04 -1.60
CA VAL A 204 3.44 0.70 -1.26
C VAL A 204 2.31 -0.32 -1.22
N THR A 205 1.07 0.08 -0.91
CA THR A 205 -0.09 -0.82 -1.03
C THR A 205 -0.39 -1.25 -2.47
N HIS A 206 0.15 -0.55 -3.48
CA HIS A 206 0.06 -0.96 -4.88
C HIS A 206 1.13 -1.97 -5.28
N ILE A 207 2.13 -2.29 -4.44
CA ILE A 207 3.27 -3.14 -4.80
C ILE A 207 2.98 -4.61 -4.49
N PRO A 208 2.73 -5.49 -5.49
CA PRO A 208 2.38 -6.89 -5.23
C PRO A 208 3.50 -7.67 -4.55
N GLY A 209 4.76 -7.32 -4.79
CA GLY A 209 5.89 -7.93 -4.08
C GLY A 209 5.90 -7.64 -2.58
N VAL A 210 5.17 -6.61 -2.11
CA VAL A 210 5.05 -6.28 -0.69
C VAL A 210 3.75 -6.85 -0.13
N VAL A 211 2.62 -6.56 -0.78
CA VAL A 211 1.27 -6.83 -0.23
C VAL A 211 0.45 -7.85 -1.02
N GLY A 212 1.02 -8.48 -2.04
CA GLY A 212 0.26 -9.34 -2.97
C GLY A 212 -0.20 -10.67 -2.40
N ASP A 213 0.22 -11.03 -1.19
CA ASP A 213 -0.31 -12.19 -0.46
C ASP A 213 -1.72 -11.95 0.11
N PHE A 214 -2.21 -10.70 0.14
CA PHE A 214 -3.55 -10.40 0.63
C PHE A 214 -4.64 -10.87 -0.33
N GLU A 215 -5.29 -11.98 0.02
CA GLU A 215 -6.21 -12.72 -0.86
C GLU A 215 -7.49 -11.94 -1.25
N TYR A 216 -7.80 -10.85 -0.56
CA TYR A 216 -9.02 -10.06 -0.76
C TYR A 216 -8.86 -8.90 -1.75
N TRP A 217 -7.70 -8.79 -2.41
CA TRP A 217 -7.55 -7.90 -3.56
C TRP A 217 -8.48 -8.33 -4.70
N THR A 218 -9.17 -7.38 -5.31
CA THR A 218 -10.12 -7.64 -6.41
C THR A 218 -9.39 -8.10 -7.67
N ASP A 219 -8.17 -7.60 -7.91
CA ASP A 219 -7.30 -8.04 -9.00
C ASP A 219 -6.31 -9.15 -8.59
N GLN A 220 -6.38 -9.62 -7.33
CA GLN A 220 -5.46 -10.58 -6.71
C GLN A 220 -3.97 -10.15 -6.77
N LEU A 221 -3.70 -8.85 -6.91
CA LEU A 221 -2.33 -8.32 -6.97
C LEU A 221 -2.06 -7.32 -5.86
N ALA A 222 -2.88 -6.29 -5.75
CA ALA A 222 -2.64 -5.16 -4.83
C ALA A 222 -3.88 -4.26 -4.75
N SER A 223 -3.82 -3.23 -3.89
CA SER A 223 -4.86 -2.19 -3.82
C SER A 223 -5.02 -1.42 -5.14
N ALA A 224 -6.10 -0.66 -5.30
CA ALA A 224 -6.39 0.23 -6.41
C ALA A 224 -6.75 1.65 -5.93
N ASP A 225 -6.92 2.59 -6.85
CA ASP A 225 -7.34 3.97 -6.57
C ASP A 225 -8.83 4.17 -6.86
N HIS A 226 -9.67 3.92 -5.87
CA HIS A 226 -11.11 4.12 -5.97
C HIS A 226 -11.55 5.52 -5.55
N ALA A 227 -10.85 6.14 -4.61
CA ALA A 227 -11.08 7.50 -4.16
C ALA A 227 -9.83 8.06 -3.46
N TYR A 228 -9.64 9.38 -3.53
CA TYR A 228 -8.57 10.11 -2.82
C TYR A 228 -9.08 11.01 -1.70
N PRO A 229 -10.16 11.80 -1.88
CA PRO A 229 -10.66 12.64 -0.82
C PRO A 229 -11.13 11.79 0.37
N PRO A 230 -10.75 12.13 1.61
CA PRO A 230 -11.11 11.34 2.78
C PRO A 230 -12.63 11.07 2.90
N SER A 231 -13.44 12.11 2.63
CA SER A 231 -14.91 12.04 2.61
C SER A 231 -15.49 11.11 1.54
N GLU A 232 -14.77 10.88 0.44
CA GLU A 232 -15.15 9.90 -0.58
C GLU A 232 -14.71 8.50 -0.16
N CYS A 233 -13.48 8.36 0.35
CA CYS A 233 -12.89 7.10 0.82
C CYS A 233 -13.73 6.43 1.90
N ILE A 234 -14.20 7.21 2.88
CA ILE A 234 -15.01 6.69 4.00
C ILE A 234 -16.42 6.26 3.55
N ASN A 235 -16.85 6.73 2.39
CA ASN A 235 -18.18 6.48 1.82
C ASN A 235 -18.20 5.41 0.74
N LEU A 236 -17.04 4.91 0.32
CA LEU A 236 -16.94 3.75 -0.55
C LEU A 236 -17.72 2.55 0.03
N PRO A 237 -18.27 1.67 -0.82
CA PRO A 237 -18.74 0.36 -0.39
C PRO A 237 -17.62 -0.43 0.29
N ASP A 238 -17.94 -1.26 1.27
CA ASP A 238 -16.96 -1.96 2.11
C ASP A 238 -15.92 -2.76 1.30
N LEU A 239 -16.33 -3.45 0.24
CA LEU A 239 -15.38 -4.15 -0.65
C LEU A 239 -14.41 -3.18 -1.34
N ARG A 240 -14.87 -1.99 -1.73
CA ARG A 240 -14.02 -0.96 -2.34
C ARG A 240 -13.14 -0.27 -1.31
N LYS A 241 -13.59 -0.10 -0.06
CA LYS A 241 -12.74 0.39 1.04
C LYS A 241 -11.54 -0.52 1.23
N LEU A 242 -11.79 -1.84 1.28
CA LEU A 242 -10.76 -2.86 1.38
C LEU A 242 -9.78 -2.83 0.21
N ASN A 243 -10.21 -2.38 -0.96
CA ASN A 243 -9.41 -2.36 -2.18
C ASN A 243 -8.87 -0.96 -2.54
N ASN A 244 -9.00 0.02 -1.65
CA ASN A 244 -8.56 1.39 -1.93
C ASN A 244 -7.27 1.72 -1.17
N ALA A 245 -6.18 2.04 -1.88
CA ALA A 245 -4.88 2.38 -1.29
C ALA A 245 -4.98 3.50 -0.26
N GLN A 246 -5.77 4.54 -0.59
CA GLN A 246 -5.97 5.68 0.28
C GLN A 246 -6.63 5.32 1.62
N ASN A 247 -7.50 4.31 1.68
CA ASN A 247 -8.13 3.88 2.94
C ASN A 247 -7.10 3.32 3.93
N TYR A 248 -6.06 2.64 3.47
CA TYR A 248 -4.97 2.17 4.33
C TYR A 248 -4.14 3.33 4.88
N ALA A 249 -3.76 4.29 4.02
CA ALA A 249 -3.03 5.47 4.46
C ALA A 249 -3.85 6.33 5.44
N LEU A 250 -5.15 6.52 5.19
CA LEU A 250 -6.05 7.27 6.08
C LEU A 250 -6.28 6.55 7.41
N PHE A 251 -6.47 5.23 7.39
CA PHE A 251 -6.56 4.44 8.62
C PHE A 251 -5.31 4.64 9.48
N ALA A 252 -4.12 4.47 8.90
CA ALA A 252 -2.85 4.61 9.61
C ALA A 252 -2.63 6.03 10.17
N LEU A 253 -3.01 7.07 9.41
CA LEU A 253 -3.00 8.45 9.88
C LEU A 253 -3.96 8.65 11.06
N ASP A 254 -5.19 8.19 10.96
CA ASP A 254 -6.23 8.43 11.95
C ASP A 254 -5.94 7.70 13.27
N VAL A 255 -5.51 6.43 13.22
CA VAL A 255 -5.15 5.68 14.44
C VAL A 255 -3.96 6.29 15.16
N ARG A 256 -2.96 6.78 14.42
CA ARG A 256 -1.77 7.43 14.99
C ARG A 256 -2.10 8.76 15.66
N THR A 257 -2.97 9.55 15.04
CA THR A 257 -3.21 10.95 15.44
C THR A 257 -4.40 11.12 16.38
N ASN A 258 -5.32 10.14 16.41
CA ASN A 258 -6.58 10.26 17.14
C ASN A 258 -7.01 9.01 17.93
N PRO A 259 -6.11 8.38 18.73
CA PRO A 259 -6.35 7.10 19.38
C PRO A 259 -7.58 7.09 20.29
N ALA A 260 -7.92 8.22 20.92
CA ALA A 260 -9.05 8.33 21.84
C ALA A 260 -10.42 8.12 21.17
N PHE A 261 -10.52 8.36 19.87
CA PHE A 261 -11.76 8.24 19.10
C PHE A 261 -11.75 7.06 18.15
N THR A 262 -10.60 6.72 17.57
CA THR A 262 -10.43 5.56 16.68
C THR A 262 -10.64 4.24 17.40
N SER A 263 -10.26 4.13 18.69
CA SER A 263 -10.44 2.94 19.52
C SER A 263 -11.87 2.74 20.06
N LYS A 264 -12.81 3.63 19.76
CA LYS A 264 -14.19 3.52 20.28
C LYS A 264 -14.91 2.32 19.67
N GLN A 265 -15.35 1.42 20.54
CA GLN A 265 -16.10 0.23 20.16
C GLN A 265 -17.46 0.57 19.56
N VAL A 266 -17.80 -0.09 18.46
CA VAL A 266 -19.05 -0.01 17.73
C VAL A 266 -19.94 -1.19 18.12
N ASP A 267 -21.19 -0.92 18.49
CA ASP A 267 -22.16 -1.99 18.74
C ASP A 267 -22.63 -2.58 17.40
N MET A 268 -22.04 -3.73 17.04
CA MET A 268 -22.35 -4.45 15.79
C MET A 268 -23.74 -5.10 15.79
N ASN A 269 -24.42 -5.17 16.94
CA ASN A 269 -25.71 -5.83 17.11
C ASN A 269 -26.87 -4.85 17.33
N ALA A 270 -26.62 -3.54 17.25
CA ALA A 270 -27.63 -2.52 17.44
C ALA A 270 -28.71 -2.61 16.34
N LYS A 271 -29.89 -3.15 16.68
CA LYS A 271 -30.98 -3.48 15.73
C LYS A 271 -31.48 -2.29 14.90
N ASP A 272 -31.34 -1.07 15.41
CA ASP A 272 -31.88 0.15 14.82
C ASP A 272 -30.78 1.15 14.39
N GLN A 273 -29.51 0.75 14.38
CA GLN A 273 -28.40 1.64 14.01
C GLN A 273 -27.42 0.97 13.06
N ASP A 274 -27.16 1.63 11.93
CA ASP A 274 -26.09 1.26 11.01
C ASP A 274 -24.72 1.43 11.70
N PRO A 275 -23.92 0.35 11.87
CA PRO A 275 -22.58 0.42 12.48
C PRO A 275 -21.70 1.51 11.86
N LYS A 276 -21.84 1.77 10.56
CA LYS A 276 -21.11 2.83 9.87
C LYS A 276 -21.47 4.21 10.43
N GLN A 277 -22.74 4.49 10.70
CA GLN A 277 -23.15 5.79 11.25
C GLN A 277 -22.60 6.01 12.66
N PHE A 278 -22.51 4.95 13.46
CA PHE A 278 -21.94 5.00 14.79
C PHE A 278 -20.42 5.26 14.74
N ALA A 279 -19.70 4.52 13.88
CA ALA A 279 -18.27 4.74 13.63
C ALA A 279 -17.99 6.18 13.18
N LEU A 280 -18.71 6.66 12.17
CA LEU A 280 -18.58 8.03 11.66
C LEU A 280 -18.82 9.09 12.73
N ARG A 281 -19.75 8.85 13.66
CA ARG A 281 -20.00 9.78 14.77
C ARG A 281 -18.78 9.92 15.67
N TRP A 282 -18.13 8.81 16.03
CA TRP A 282 -16.91 8.86 16.84
C TRP A 282 -15.77 9.54 16.11
N LEU A 283 -15.55 9.19 14.84
CA LEU A 283 -14.49 9.80 14.04
C LEU A 283 -14.69 11.32 13.84
N ARG A 284 -15.94 11.78 13.71
CA ARG A 284 -16.27 13.23 13.68
C ARG A 284 -16.08 13.92 15.03
N ASN A 285 -16.43 13.26 16.14
CA ASN A 285 -16.23 13.81 17.47
C ASN A 285 -14.76 14.05 17.81
N GLY A 286 -13.85 13.30 17.17
CA GLY A 286 -12.41 13.48 17.30
C GLY A 286 -11.83 14.78 16.73
N VAL A 287 -12.68 15.73 16.34
CA VAL A 287 -12.34 16.98 15.63
C VAL A 287 -13.06 18.17 16.26
N ASN A 288 -13.19 18.16 17.59
CA ASN A 288 -13.94 19.16 18.34
C ASN A 288 -15.40 19.32 17.86
N GLY A 289 -16.04 18.23 17.41
CA GLY A 289 -17.46 18.23 17.03
C GLY A 289 -17.79 18.92 15.70
N ARG A 290 -16.81 19.09 14.80
CA ARG A 290 -17.07 19.58 13.44
C ARG A 290 -17.89 18.59 12.62
N THR A 291 -18.72 19.11 11.72
CA THR A 291 -19.60 18.33 10.84
C THR A 291 -18.89 17.75 9.62
N GLU A 292 -17.64 18.13 9.40
CA GLU A 292 -16.80 17.60 8.32
C GLU A 292 -16.70 16.09 8.49
N SER A 293 -17.13 15.36 7.45
CA SER A 293 -16.86 13.92 7.43
C SER A 293 -15.37 13.75 7.28
N PRO A 294 -14.73 12.89 8.09
CA PRO A 294 -13.44 12.35 7.69
C PRO A 294 -13.56 11.71 6.31
#